data_AF-A0A4P7NC06-F1
#
_entry.id   AF-A0A4P7NC06-F1
#
_cell.length_a   1.000
_cell.length_b   1.000
_cell.length_c   1.000
_cell.angle_alpha   90.00
_cell.angle_beta   90.00
_cell.angle_gamma   90.00
#
_symmetry.space_group_name_H-M   'P 1'
#
loop_
_entity.id
_entity.type
_entity.pdbx_description
1 polymer ?
#
loop_
_entity_poly.entity_id
_entity_poly.type
_entity_poly.pdbx_seq_one_letter_code
_entity_poly.pdbx_strand_id
1 'polypeptide(L)'
;MLVHQVNTKLCSAKQFTHLAKVVTPALSYQASSVYSANLPRLAASPRLFSTTSSAQLRDFFPVKETEHIRQTPPTWPHHGLTEKEMVDVVPGHRKPRTLGDKFAWSLVRISRWGMDKVSGLSSEQQQINKGSPTTSIVAAKPLTEAQWLSRFIFLESIAAVPGMVAGMLRHLHSLRRLKRDNGWIETLLEEAYNERMHLLTFLKMCEPGWLMKILIIGAQGVYFNAMFVAYLISPKICHRFVGYLEEEAVHTYTRSIEELERGDLPKWSDPKFQVPEIAVSYWGMPEGHRTMRDLLLYIRADEANHRGVHHTLGNLNQVEDPNPFVSDYKGDKPRPVAASRPEGFEREEVIGKEVIGKEVIEKDVIGKEVLGKQVSV
;
A
#
# COMPACT_ATOMS: atom_id res chain seq x y z
N MET A 1 -32.26 -2.37 -13.25
CA MET A 1 -31.69 -1.18 -13.92
C MET A 1 -30.62 -1.67 -14.88
N LEU A 2 -30.60 -1.12 -16.09
CA LEU A 2 -29.78 -1.57 -17.22
C LEU A 2 -28.29 -1.59 -16.88
N VAL A 3 -27.69 -2.78 -16.90
CA VAL A 3 -26.25 -2.99 -16.79
C VAL A 3 -25.61 -2.44 -18.06
N HIS A 4 -24.90 -1.31 -17.96
CA HIS A 4 -24.05 -0.84 -19.05
C HIS A 4 -22.85 -1.78 -19.19
N GLN A 5 -22.76 -2.45 -20.35
CA GLN A 5 -21.61 -3.27 -20.71
C GLN A 5 -20.36 -2.40 -20.78
N VAL A 6 -19.41 -2.66 -19.88
CA VAL A 6 -18.07 -2.07 -19.91
C VAL A 6 -17.35 -2.56 -21.17
N ASN A 7 -16.71 -1.63 -21.89
CA ASN A 7 -16.03 -1.90 -23.16
C ASN A 7 -14.74 -2.73 -22.91
N THR A 8 -14.75 -4.00 -23.34
CA THR A 8 -13.73 -5.02 -23.01
C THR A 8 -12.48 -5.03 -23.89
N LYS A 9 -12.14 -3.94 -24.60
CA LYS A 9 -10.98 -3.87 -25.51
C LYS A 9 -9.72 -3.25 -24.87
N LEU A 10 -9.34 -3.66 -23.66
CA LEU A 10 -8.17 -3.09 -22.97
C LEU A 10 -6.82 -3.77 -23.27
N CYS A 11 -6.82 -4.91 -23.95
CA CYS A 11 -5.60 -5.58 -24.40
C CYS A 11 -5.73 -6.12 -25.83
N SER A 12 -5.18 -5.40 -26.80
CA SER A 12 -4.85 -5.96 -28.12
C SER A 12 -3.47 -5.45 -28.52
N ALA A 13 -2.49 -6.34 -28.55
CA ALA A 13 -1.25 -6.13 -29.29
C ALA A 13 -1.48 -6.65 -30.71
N LYS A 14 -1.55 -5.75 -31.70
CA LYS A 14 -1.36 -6.11 -33.11
C LYS A 14 0.09 -5.82 -33.47
N GLN A 15 0.61 -6.62 -34.42
CA GLN A 15 1.93 -6.60 -35.09
C GLN A 15 2.98 -7.52 -34.42
N PHE A 16 3.68 -8.47 -35.06
CA PHE A 16 3.94 -8.83 -36.47
C PHE A 16 4.15 -10.36 -36.62
N THR A 17 3.89 -10.88 -37.82
CA THR A 17 4.16 -12.24 -38.33
C THR A 17 5.58 -12.40 -38.90
N HIS A 18 5.98 -13.67 -39.14
CA HIS A 18 7.19 -14.24 -39.80
C HIS A 18 8.32 -14.68 -38.83
N LEU A 19 8.96 -15.85 -38.92
CA LEU A 19 9.00 -16.96 -39.89
C LEU A 19 9.51 -18.24 -39.19
N ALA A 20 9.14 -19.42 -39.71
CA ALA A 20 9.59 -20.73 -39.27
C ALA A 20 10.67 -21.34 -40.19
N LYS A 21 11.53 -22.22 -39.63
CA LYS A 21 12.30 -23.39 -40.19
C LYS A 21 13.63 -23.54 -39.42
N VAL A 22 13.85 -24.49 -38.50
CA VAL A 22 14.04 -25.97 -38.51
C VAL A 22 15.43 -26.44 -39.03
N VAL A 23 16.08 -27.31 -38.21
CA VAL A 23 17.15 -28.33 -38.43
C VAL A 23 18.64 -27.98 -38.15
N THR A 24 19.22 -28.68 -37.15
CA THR A 24 20.65 -29.02 -36.91
C THR A 24 21.00 -30.39 -37.53
N PRO A 25 22.27 -30.91 -37.62
CA PRO A 25 23.64 -30.37 -37.39
C PRO A 25 24.69 -30.78 -38.48
N ALA A 26 25.98 -30.36 -38.36
CA ALA A 26 27.21 -31.21 -38.45
C ALA A 26 28.53 -30.46 -38.83
N LEU A 27 29.58 -30.85 -38.09
CA LEU A 27 31.05 -30.73 -38.22
C LEU A 27 31.71 -30.31 -39.56
N SER A 28 32.72 -29.42 -39.49
CA SER A 28 34.12 -29.70 -39.91
C SER A 28 35.05 -28.46 -39.78
N TYR A 29 36.35 -28.76 -39.83
CA TYR A 29 37.52 -28.01 -39.38
C TYR A 29 38.04 -26.91 -40.34
N GLN A 30 38.75 -25.94 -39.73
CA GLN A 30 39.92 -25.18 -40.20
C GLN A 30 39.82 -23.91 -41.09
N ALA A 31 40.65 -22.95 -40.66
CA ALA A 31 41.35 -21.87 -41.37
C ALA A 31 40.81 -20.44 -41.29
N SER A 32 41.49 -19.68 -40.42
CA SER A 32 41.82 -18.25 -40.40
C SER A 32 41.26 -17.33 -41.49
N SER A 33 40.50 -16.30 -41.07
CA SER A 33 40.57 -14.97 -41.66
C SER A 33 40.00 -13.93 -40.69
N VAL A 34 40.74 -12.84 -40.52
CA VAL A 34 40.39 -11.68 -39.71
C VAL A 34 39.32 -10.89 -40.47
N TYR A 35 38.09 -10.88 -39.98
CA TYR A 35 37.10 -9.87 -40.32
C TYR A 35 36.32 -9.49 -39.06
N SER A 36 36.46 -8.22 -38.66
CA SER A 36 35.63 -7.59 -37.64
C SER A 36 34.20 -7.49 -38.19
N ALA A 37 33.29 -8.30 -37.64
CA ALA A 37 31.86 -8.16 -37.87
C ALA A 37 31.21 -7.47 -36.67
N ASN A 38 30.67 -6.27 -36.90
CA ASN A 38 29.71 -5.63 -36.02
C ASN A 38 28.46 -6.52 -35.94
N LEU A 39 28.35 -7.33 -34.89
CA LEU A 39 27.09 -7.97 -34.52
C LEU A 39 26.20 -6.95 -33.81
N PRO A 40 24.93 -6.75 -34.22
CA PRO A 40 23.99 -6.05 -33.38
C PRO A 40 23.78 -6.88 -32.12
N ARG A 41 24.11 -6.27 -30.98
CA ARG A 41 23.83 -6.81 -29.65
C ARG A 41 22.31 -6.99 -29.57
N LEU A 42 21.82 -8.22 -29.73
CA LEU A 42 20.43 -8.56 -29.42
C LEU A 42 20.26 -8.29 -27.92
N ALA A 43 19.70 -7.12 -27.61
CA ALA A 43 19.32 -6.74 -26.26
C ALA A 43 18.29 -7.76 -25.78
N ALA A 44 18.67 -8.60 -24.82
CA ALA A 44 17.75 -9.43 -24.10
C ALA A 44 16.73 -8.50 -23.40
N SER A 45 15.50 -8.51 -23.91
CA SER A 45 14.39 -7.79 -23.29
C SER A 45 14.15 -8.38 -21.89
N PRO A 46 14.06 -7.57 -20.82
CA PRO A 46 13.74 -8.08 -19.50
C PRO A 46 12.30 -8.62 -19.56
N ARG A 47 12.13 -9.89 -19.18
CA ARG A 47 10.83 -10.56 -19.19
C ARG A 47 9.90 -9.83 -18.21
N LEU A 48 8.92 -9.11 -18.72
CA LEU A 48 7.78 -8.65 -17.93
C LEU A 48 7.02 -9.87 -17.42
N PHE A 49 6.40 -9.75 -16.24
CA PHE A 49 5.55 -10.75 -15.58
C PHE A 49 4.29 -11.11 -16.40
N SER A 50 4.44 -11.63 -17.62
CA SER A 50 3.34 -12.20 -18.38
C SER A 50 3.84 -13.22 -19.40
N THR A 51 3.44 -14.48 -19.20
CA THR A 51 3.52 -15.52 -20.23
C THR A 51 2.13 -15.91 -20.74
N THR A 52 1.10 -15.07 -20.53
CA THR A 52 -0.27 -15.38 -20.95
C THR A 52 -0.72 -14.40 -22.04
N SER A 53 -1.27 -14.95 -23.12
CA SER A 53 -2.05 -14.24 -24.13
C SER A 53 -3.08 -13.33 -23.44
N SER A 54 -3.31 -12.14 -24.00
CA SER A 54 -4.29 -11.18 -23.50
C SER A 54 -5.68 -11.83 -23.41
N ALA A 55 -6.01 -12.37 -22.25
CA ALA A 55 -7.39 -12.67 -21.93
C ALA A 55 -8.12 -11.33 -21.90
N GLN A 56 -9.19 -11.19 -22.67
CA GLN A 56 -10.16 -10.12 -22.48
C GLN A 56 -10.47 -10.03 -20.99
N LEU A 57 -10.48 -8.82 -20.42
CA LEU A 57 -10.90 -8.60 -19.04
C LEU A 57 -12.30 -9.20 -18.86
N ARG A 58 -12.36 -10.43 -18.37
CA ARG A 58 -13.58 -11.00 -17.82
C ARG A 58 -13.80 -10.23 -16.53
N ASP A 59 -15.05 -9.88 -16.25
CA ASP A 59 -15.37 -9.39 -14.92
C ASP A 59 -14.91 -10.47 -13.92
N PHE A 60 -13.86 -10.17 -13.15
CA PHE A 60 -13.19 -11.13 -12.28
C PHE A 60 -14.07 -11.51 -11.08
N PHE A 61 -15.07 -10.67 -10.77
CA PHE A 61 -16.05 -10.90 -9.72
C PHE A 61 -17.46 -10.60 -10.24
N PRO A 62 -18.03 -11.46 -11.11
CA PRO A 62 -19.36 -11.21 -11.64
C PRO A 62 -20.35 -11.20 -10.47
N VAL A 63 -21.25 -10.21 -10.46
CA VAL A 63 -22.33 -10.16 -9.48
C VAL A 63 -23.21 -11.38 -9.70
N LYS A 64 -23.24 -12.29 -8.74
CA LYS A 64 -24.12 -13.45 -8.77
C LYS A 64 -25.49 -13.00 -8.30
N GLU A 65 -26.41 -12.78 -9.24
CA GLU A 65 -27.81 -12.54 -8.89
C GLU A 65 -28.37 -13.76 -8.16
N THR A 66 -29.09 -13.50 -7.07
CA THR A 66 -29.79 -14.52 -6.30
C THR A 66 -31.25 -14.12 -6.19
N GLU A 67 -32.12 -15.11 -5.94
CA GLU A 67 -33.57 -14.88 -5.85
C GLU A 67 -33.96 -13.87 -4.76
N HIS A 68 -33.20 -13.83 -3.66
CA HIS A 68 -33.57 -13.04 -2.47
C HIS A 68 -32.57 -11.95 -2.09
N ILE A 69 -31.29 -12.10 -2.43
CA ILE A 69 -30.24 -11.17 -2.02
C ILE A 69 -29.90 -10.27 -3.19
N ARG A 70 -30.23 -8.99 -3.04
CA ARG A 70 -29.89 -7.93 -4.00
C ARG A 70 -28.44 -7.48 -3.87
N GLN A 71 -27.99 -7.22 -2.65
CA GLN A 71 -26.64 -6.70 -2.37
C GLN A 71 -26.25 -6.98 -0.92
N THR A 72 -24.96 -7.23 -0.69
CA THR A 72 -24.35 -7.23 0.64
C THR A 72 -23.65 -5.88 0.85
N PRO A 73 -24.05 -5.08 1.86
CA PRO A 73 -23.37 -3.81 2.12
C PRO A 73 -21.93 -4.03 2.61
N PRO A 74 -21.04 -3.05 2.45
CA PRO A 74 -19.70 -3.14 3.01
C PRO A 74 -19.76 -3.21 4.55
N THR A 75 -18.88 -4.01 5.15
CA THR A 75 -18.79 -4.13 6.61
C THR A 75 -18.35 -2.83 7.26
N TRP A 76 -17.37 -2.17 6.64
CA TRP A 76 -16.95 -0.81 6.95
C TRP A 76 -17.26 0.08 5.75
N PRO A 77 -18.32 0.90 5.79
CA PRO A 77 -18.57 1.88 4.75
C PRO A 77 -17.49 2.97 4.78
N HIS A 78 -17.11 3.48 3.61
CA HIS A 78 -16.15 4.59 3.55
C HIS A 78 -16.74 5.85 4.20
N HIS A 79 -15.93 6.60 4.94
CA HIS A 79 -16.37 7.76 5.72
C HIS A 79 -16.73 8.99 4.87
N GLY A 80 -16.47 8.91 3.57
CA GLY A 80 -16.61 10.02 2.63
C GLY A 80 -15.41 10.97 2.75
N LEU A 81 -15.00 11.54 1.62
CA LEU A 81 -13.95 12.54 1.58
C LEU A 81 -14.43 13.71 0.73
N THR A 82 -14.18 14.92 1.20
CA THR A 82 -14.37 16.11 0.39
C THR A 82 -13.25 16.23 -0.65
N GLU A 83 -13.53 16.89 -1.76
CA GLU A 83 -12.52 17.15 -2.79
C GLU A 83 -11.30 17.87 -2.21
N LYS A 84 -11.53 18.83 -1.30
CA LYS A 84 -10.45 19.55 -0.62
C LYS A 84 -9.57 18.60 0.20
N GLU A 85 -10.17 17.71 1.00
CA GLU A 85 -9.40 16.75 1.79
C GLU A 85 -8.54 15.85 0.91
N MET A 86 -9.03 15.41 -0.25
CA MET A 86 -8.26 14.59 -1.17
C MET A 86 -7.12 15.35 -1.86
N VAL A 87 -7.37 16.60 -2.27
CA VAL A 87 -6.39 17.43 -2.99
C VAL A 87 -5.29 17.94 -2.06
N ASP A 88 -5.62 18.28 -0.82
CA ASP A 88 -4.68 18.80 0.19
C ASP A 88 -3.68 17.72 0.67
N VAL A 89 -3.87 16.45 0.31
CA VAL A 89 -2.91 15.37 0.61
C VAL A 89 -1.59 15.60 -0.10
N VAL A 90 -0.53 15.72 0.69
CA VAL A 90 0.85 15.85 0.21
C VAL A 90 1.72 14.65 0.61
N PRO A 91 2.69 14.27 -0.24
CA PRO A 91 3.77 13.40 0.17
C PRO A 91 4.55 14.03 1.34
N GLY A 92 4.99 13.21 2.29
CA GLY A 92 5.71 13.67 3.47
C GLY A 92 6.48 12.54 4.13
N HIS A 93 7.37 12.89 5.05
CA HIS A 93 8.30 11.93 5.65
C HIS A 93 8.55 12.21 7.14
N ARG A 94 8.33 11.19 7.97
CA ARG A 94 8.75 11.15 9.37
C ARG A 94 10.24 10.84 9.47
N LYS A 95 11.04 11.80 9.94
CA LYS A 95 12.45 11.52 10.25
C LYS A 95 12.59 10.37 11.27
N PRO A 96 13.35 9.29 10.99
CA PRO A 96 13.60 8.23 11.96
C PRO A 96 14.41 8.73 13.16
N ARG A 97 13.85 8.62 14.38
CA ARG A 97 14.50 9.13 15.60
C ARG A 97 15.15 8.01 16.42
N THR A 98 14.39 6.94 16.67
CA THR A 98 14.85 5.81 17.49
C THR A 98 15.60 4.76 16.65
N LEU A 99 16.29 3.82 17.30
CA LEU A 99 16.88 2.67 16.59
C LEU A 99 15.80 1.82 15.91
N GLY A 100 14.65 1.65 16.57
CA GLY A 100 13.49 0.97 15.99
C GLY A 100 12.95 1.67 14.74
N ASP A 101 12.88 3.01 14.76
CA ASP A 101 12.46 3.76 13.58
C ASP A 101 13.45 3.61 12.43
N LYS A 102 14.76 3.69 12.72
CA LYS A 102 15.81 3.53 11.70
C LYS A 102 15.77 2.13 11.09
N PHE A 103 15.52 1.11 11.90
CA PHE A 103 15.36 -0.26 11.44
C PHE A 103 14.13 -0.41 10.55
N ALA A 104 12.95 0.04 11.02
CA ALA A 104 11.71 0.03 10.26
C ALA A 104 11.84 0.73 8.91
N TRP A 105 12.39 1.95 8.91
CA TRP A 105 12.64 2.72 7.68
C TRP A 105 13.59 1.98 6.73
N SER A 106 14.67 1.40 7.27
CA SER A 106 15.64 0.65 6.46
C SER A 106 15.00 -0.57 5.79
N LEU A 107 14.11 -1.29 6.49
CA LEU A 107 13.35 -2.39 5.91
C LEU A 107 12.46 -1.92 4.76
N VAL A 108 11.72 -0.82 4.91
CA VAL A 108 10.91 -0.26 3.81
C VAL A 108 11.78 0.11 2.60
N ARG A 109 12.93 0.73 2.82
CA ARG A 109 13.86 1.09 1.72
C ARG A 109 14.39 -0.14 1.00
N ILE A 110 14.75 -1.20 1.72
CA ILE A 110 15.19 -2.48 1.14
C ILE A 110 14.05 -3.14 0.37
N SER A 111 12.84 -3.18 0.94
CA SER A 111 11.65 -3.73 0.27
C SER A 111 11.32 -2.97 -1.01
N ARG A 112 11.37 -1.64 -0.98
CA ARG A 112 11.14 -0.79 -2.16
C ARG A 112 12.16 -1.07 -3.26
N TRP A 113 13.44 -1.12 -2.89
CA TRP A 113 14.51 -1.49 -3.81
C TRP A 113 14.30 -2.89 -4.39
N GLY A 114 13.97 -3.88 -3.55
CA GLY A 114 13.69 -5.25 -3.99
C GLY A 114 12.53 -5.31 -4.97
N MET A 115 11.43 -4.61 -4.68
CA MET A 115 10.25 -4.55 -5.55
C MET A 115 10.58 -3.94 -6.91
N ASP A 116 11.29 -2.80 -6.93
CA ASP A 116 11.64 -2.13 -8.18
C ASP A 116 12.59 -2.98 -9.05
N LYS A 117 13.47 -3.75 -8.41
CA LYS A 117 14.33 -4.74 -9.09
C LYS A 117 13.54 -5.92 -9.64
N VAL A 118 12.69 -6.54 -8.83
CA VAL A 118 11.87 -7.71 -9.24
C VAL A 118 10.89 -7.33 -10.34
N SER A 119 10.30 -6.14 -10.26
CA SER A 119 9.37 -5.60 -11.28
C SER A 119 10.05 -5.27 -12.61
N GLY A 120 11.38 -5.30 -12.68
CA GLY A 120 12.14 -5.05 -13.90
C GLY A 120 12.05 -3.60 -14.39
N LEU A 121 11.80 -2.63 -13.51
CA LEU A 121 11.76 -1.21 -13.89
C LEU A 121 13.15 -0.77 -14.37
N SER A 122 13.22 -0.04 -15.47
CA SER A 122 14.51 0.51 -15.94
C SER A 122 15.06 1.53 -14.94
N SER A 123 16.35 1.83 -15.00
CA SER A 123 16.95 2.86 -14.14
C SER A 123 16.32 4.24 -14.33
N GLU A 124 15.75 4.52 -15.51
CA GLU A 124 15.02 5.76 -15.82
C GLU A 124 13.59 5.80 -15.23
N GLN A 125 13.02 4.62 -14.97
CA GLN A 125 11.70 4.46 -14.33
C GLN A 125 11.77 4.33 -12.81
N GLN A 126 12.94 3.92 -12.29
CA GLN A 126 13.23 3.81 -10.88
C GLN A 126 13.31 5.18 -10.21
N GLN A 127 12.93 5.22 -8.94
CA GLN A 127 12.70 6.45 -8.17
C GLN A 127 13.54 6.52 -6.89
N ILE A 128 14.46 5.57 -6.71
CA ILE A 128 15.29 5.47 -5.52
C ILE A 128 16.51 6.38 -5.70
N ASN A 129 16.35 7.62 -5.28
CA ASN A 129 17.47 8.54 -5.13
C ASN A 129 18.16 8.26 -3.78
N LYS A 130 19.47 8.01 -3.80
CA LYS A 130 20.26 7.75 -2.58
C LYS A 130 20.20 8.91 -1.57
N GLY A 131 19.90 10.13 -2.03
CA GLY A 131 19.79 11.32 -1.18
C GLY A 131 18.37 11.67 -0.70
N SER A 132 17.32 10.98 -1.18
CA SER A 132 15.93 11.25 -0.80
C SER A 132 15.45 10.26 0.27
N PRO A 133 14.79 10.71 1.35
CA PRO A 133 14.30 9.84 2.41
C PRO A 133 13.20 8.88 1.93
N THR A 134 12.43 9.31 0.93
CA THR A 134 11.34 8.56 0.28
C THR A 134 11.56 8.49 -1.23
N THR A 135 10.69 7.76 -1.93
CA THR A 135 10.68 7.65 -3.39
C THR A 135 10.34 8.98 -4.07
N SER A 136 11.08 9.34 -5.12
CA SER A 136 10.82 10.55 -5.92
C SER A 136 9.49 10.46 -6.66
N ILE A 137 8.68 11.53 -6.63
CA ILE A 137 7.45 11.63 -7.43
C ILE A 137 7.75 11.79 -8.93
N VAL A 138 8.91 12.36 -9.27
CA VAL A 138 9.37 12.53 -10.65
C VAL A 138 10.30 11.40 -11.05
N ALA A 139 10.09 10.84 -12.25
CA ALA A 139 10.98 9.91 -12.92
C ALA A 139 11.26 10.36 -14.35
N ALA A 140 12.39 9.94 -14.92
CA ALA A 140 12.76 10.31 -16.29
C ALA A 140 11.85 9.65 -17.35
N LYS A 141 11.29 8.48 -17.02
CA LYS A 141 10.35 7.76 -17.88
C LYS A 141 9.10 7.35 -17.11
N PRO A 142 7.89 7.63 -17.63
CA PRO A 142 6.65 7.21 -16.99
C PRO A 142 6.47 5.69 -17.02
N LEU A 143 5.61 5.18 -16.13
CA LEU A 143 5.16 3.79 -16.21
C LEU A 143 3.97 3.70 -17.17
N THR A 144 3.76 2.52 -17.76
CA THR A 144 2.52 2.26 -18.51
C THR A 144 1.38 1.93 -17.55
N GLU A 145 0.12 2.05 -17.99
CA GLU A 145 -1.06 1.69 -17.17
C GLU A 145 -1.01 0.23 -16.70
N ALA A 146 -0.48 -0.67 -17.54
CA ALA A 146 -0.31 -2.08 -17.16
C ALA A 146 0.75 -2.28 -16.08
N GLN A 147 1.83 -1.49 -16.11
CA GLN A 147 2.87 -1.51 -15.07
C GLN A 147 2.33 -0.96 -13.75
N TRP A 148 1.54 0.12 -13.80
CA TRP A 148 0.85 0.66 -12.64
C TRP A 148 -0.11 -0.35 -12.02
N LEU A 149 -1.02 -0.94 -12.81
CA LEU A 149 -1.99 -1.93 -12.31
C LEU A 149 -1.30 -3.16 -11.70
N SER A 150 -0.26 -3.69 -12.36
CA SER A 150 0.49 -4.84 -11.83
C SER A 150 1.13 -4.50 -10.48
N ARG A 151 1.66 -3.27 -10.35
CA ARG A 151 2.28 -2.79 -9.12
C ARG A 151 1.23 -2.63 -8.00
N PHE A 152 0.12 -1.94 -8.28
CA PHE A 152 -0.95 -1.74 -7.31
C PHE A 152 -1.50 -3.08 -6.84
N ILE A 153 -1.94 -3.96 -7.73
CA ILE A 153 -2.49 -5.26 -7.35
C ILE A 153 -1.51 -6.07 -6.48
N PHE A 154 -0.21 -6.06 -6.80
CA PHE A 154 0.76 -6.77 -5.97
C PHE A 154 0.89 -6.15 -4.57
N LEU A 155 1.06 -4.84 -4.48
CA LEU A 155 1.24 -4.15 -3.19
C LEU A 155 -0.05 -4.20 -2.34
N GLU A 156 -1.21 -3.92 -2.93
CA GLU A 156 -2.50 -3.99 -2.24
C GLU A 156 -2.83 -5.42 -1.75
N SER A 157 -2.30 -6.44 -2.42
CA SER A 157 -2.48 -7.84 -1.98
C SER A 157 -1.78 -8.18 -0.66
N ILE A 158 -0.82 -7.36 -0.25
CA ILE A 158 -0.08 -7.53 1.01
C ILE A 158 -0.31 -6.37 1.99
N ALA A 159 -0.79 -5.22 1.53
CA ALA A 159 -1.02 -4.03 2.35
C ALA A 159 -2.09 -4.25 3.45
N ALA A 160 -3.11 -5.06 3.20
CA ALA A 160 -4.12 -5.42 4.21
C ALA A 160 -3.60 -6.30 5.38
N VAL A 161 -2.42 -6.91 5.26
CA VAL A 161 -1.92 -7.91 6.22
C VAL A 161 -1.58 -7.32 7.60
N PRO A 162 -0.84 -6.20 7.72
CA PRO A 162 -0.47 -5.63 9.01
C PRO A 162 -1.66 -5.25 9.89
N GLY A 163 -2.65 -4.52 9.35
CA GLY A 163 -3.87 -4.15 10.09
C GLY A 163 -4.62 -5.37 10.62
N MET A 164 -4.77 -6.42 9.79
CA MET A 164 -5.42 -7.66 10.18
C MET A 164 -4.67 -8.39 11.31
N VAL A 165 -3.34 -8.52 11.19
CA VAL A 165 -2.50 -9.16 12.21
C VAL A 165 -2.54 -8.38 13.53
N ALA A 166 -2.38 -7.05 13.46
CA ALA A 166 -2.40 -6.19 14.63
C ALA A 166 -3.77 -6.22 15.33
N GLY A 167 -4.87 -6.05 14.58
CA GLY A 167 -6.23 -6.14 15.08
C GLY A 167 -6.52 -7.49 15.74
N MET A 168 -6.15 -8.60 15.10
CA MET A 168 -6.28 -9.95 15.66
C MET A 168 -5.50 -10.11 16.98
N LEU A 169 -4.22 -9.71 17.01
CA LEU A 169 -3.37 -9.88 18.19
C LEU A 169 -3.85 -9.02 19.37
N ARG A 170 -4.30 -7.79 19.09
CA ARG A 170 -4.92 -6.91 20.09
C ARG A 170 -6.27 -7.44 20.58
N HIS A 171 -7.09 -7.99 19.68
CA HIS A 171 -8.34 -8.66 20.04
C HIS A 171 -8.11 -9.81 21.02
N LEU A 172 -7.19 -10.72 20.69
CA LEU A 172 -6.80 -11.80 21.60
C LEU A 172 -6.19 -11.28 22.91
N HIS A 173 -5.56 -10.10 22.91
CA HIS A 173 -4.97 -9.48 24.10
C HIS A 173 -6.02 -8.94 25.05
N SER A 174 -7.01 -8.25 24.49
CA SER A 174 -8.21 -7.79 25.18
C SER A 174 -8.94 -8.96 25.85
N LEU A 175 -9.21 -10.02 25.08
CA LEU A 175 -9.91 -11.21 25.59
C LEU A 175 -9.16 -11.90 26.72
N ARG A 176 -7.87 -12.23 26.53
CA ARG A 176 -7.10 -12.98 27.55
C ARG A 176 -6.82 -12.20 28.82
N ARG A 177 -6.91 -10.86 28.77
CA ARG A 177 -6.73 -9.98 29.93
C ARG A 177 -8.05 -9.47 30.51
N LEU A 178 -9.19 -9.74 29.85
CA LEU A 178 -10.50 -9.21 30.21
C LEU A 178 -10.49 -7.67 30.34
N LYS A 179 -9.79 -6.99 29.42
CA LYS A 179 -9.61 -5.54 29.41
C LYS A 179 -10.18 -4.92 28.14
N ARG A 180 -10.63 -3.66 28.21
CA ARG A 180 -10.98 -2.90 27.01
C ARG A 180 -9.74 -2.61 26.18
N ASP A 181 -9.92 -2.56 24.87
CA ASP A 181 -8.87 -2.23 23.91
C ASP A 181 -8.76 -0.72 23.61
N ASN A 182 -9.83 0.03 23.90
CA ASN A 182 -9.91 1.48 23.69
C ASN A 182 -9.78 1.93 22.21
N GLY A 183 -10.41 1.17 21.30
CA GLY A 183 -10.68 1.60 19.92
C GLY A 183 -9.58 1.29 18.90
N TRP A 184 -8.56 0.52 19.24
CA TRP A 184 -7.48 0.16 18.32
C TRP A 184 -7.89 -0.95 17.35
N ILE A 185 -8.57 -2.00 17.85
CA ILE A 185 -8.97 -3.18 17.05
C ILE A 185 -9.83 -2.75 15.86
N GLU A 186 -10.83 -1.90 16.09
CA GLU A 186 -11.74 -1.44 15.05
C GLU A 186 -11.00 -0.72 13.93
N THR A 187 -10.20 0.30 14.26
CA THR A 187 -9.41 1.05 13.27
C THR A 187 -8.46 0.16 12.47
N LEU A 188 -7.81 -0.82 13.11
CA LEU A 188 -6.86 -1.71 12.42
C LEU A 188 -7.55 -2.73 11.50
N LEU A 189 -8.75 -3.18 11.85
CA LEU A 189 -9.55 -4.07 10.99
C LEU A 189 -10.23 -3.30 9.85
N GLU A 190 -10.65 -2.06 10.12
CA GLU A 190 -11.17 -1.13 9.11
C GLU A 190 -10.12 -0.80 8.06
N GLU A 191 -8.88 -0.48 8.47
CA GLU A 191 -7.74 -0.28 7.56
C GLU A 191 -7.53 -1.52 6.68
N ALA A 192 -7.43 -2.72 7.27
CA ALA A 192 -7.27 -3.95 6.51
C ALA A 192 -8.43 -4.23 5.53
N TYR A 193 -9.64 -3.77 5.87
CA TYR A 193 -10.79 -3.82 4.96
C TYR A 193 -10.63 -2.81 3.82
N ASN A 194 -10.20 -1.58 4.12
CA ASN A 194 -9.99 -0.51 3.15
C ASN A 194 -8.93 -0.89 2.10
N GLU A 195 -7.77 -1.36 2.53
CA GLU A 195 -6.68 -1.90 1.68
C GLU A 195 -7.18 -3.02 0.74
N ARG A 196 -8.05 -3.90 1.26
CA ARG A 196 -8.66 -4.95 0.43
C ARG A 196 -9.60 -4.36 -0.63
N MET A 197 -10.30 -3.27 -0.35
CA MET A 197 -11.15 -2.59 -1.33
C MET A 197 -10.32 -1.93 -2.45
N HIS A 198 -9.12 -1.46 -2.16
CA HIS A 198 -8.17 -1.01 -3.19
C HIS A 198 -7.80 -2.17 -4.12
N LEU A 199 -7.35 -3.29 -3.57
CA LEU A 199 -7.04 -4.51 -4.33
C LEU A 199 -8.19 -4.95 -5.23
N LEU A 200 -9.39 -5.10 -4.68
CA LEU A 200 -10.57 -5.57 -5.41
C LEU A 200 -10.95 -4.61 -6.55
N THR A 201 -10.76 -3.31 -6.34
CA THR A 201 -10.95 -2.28 -7.36
C THR A 201 -9.97 -2.46 -8.52
N PHE A 202 -8.67 -2.63 -8.24
CA PHE A 202 -7.68 -2.82 -9.30
C PHE A 202 -7.86 -4.15 -10.05
N LEU A 203 -8.29 -5.21 -9.37
CA LEU A 203 -8.60 -6.51 -9.97
C LEU A 203 -9.76 -6.47 -10.98
N LYS A 204 -10.66 -5.47 -10.89
CA LYS A 204 -11.69 -5.24 -11.92
C LYS A 204 -11.12 -4.63 -13.21
N MET A 205 -9.92 -4.04 -13.16
CA MET A 205 -9.26 -3.40 -14.30
C MET A 205 -8.13 -4.25 -14.89
N CYS A 206 -7.53 -5.15 -14.10
CA CYS A 206 -6.45 -6.02 -14.55
C CYS A 206 -6.55 -7.39 -13.87
N GLU A 207 -6.56 -8.45 -14.69
CA GLU A 207 -6.41 -9.81 -14.17
C GLU A 207 -4.92 -10.16 -14.01
N PRO A 208 -4.47 -10.54 -12.80
CA PRO A 208 -3.09 -10.94 -12.59
C PRO A 208 -2.79 -12.29 -13.24
N GLY A 209 -1.63 -12.40 -13.87
CA GLY A 209 -1.14 -13.66 -14.44
C GLY A 209 -0.85 -14.72 -13.37
N TRP A 210 -0.72 -15.99 -13.79
CA TRP A 210 -0.48 -17.13 -12.89
C TRP A 210 0.78 -16.94 -12.02
N LEU A 211 1.86 -16.39 -12.59
CA LEU A 211 3.12 -16.15 -11.89
C LEU A 211 2.93 -15.15 -10.75
N MET A 212 2.20 -14.07 -11.01
CA MET A 212 1.86 -13.06 -10.00
C MET A 212 0.96 -13.65 -8.91
N LYS A 213 -0.03 -14.48 -9.25
CA LYS A 213 -0.87 -15.19 -8.27
C LYS A 213 -0.03 -16.06 -7.31
N ILE A 214 0.96 -16.80 -7.83
CA ILE A 214 1.90 -17.60 -7.00
C ILE A 214 2.76 -16.69 -6.12
N LEU A 215 3.29 -15.59 -6.67
CA LEU A 215 4.07 -14.64 -5.90
C LEU A 215 3.27 -14.02 -4.75
N ILE A 216 2.00 -13.68 -4.98
CA ILE A 216 1.11 -13.16 -3.93
C ILE A 216 0.96 -14.18 -2.80
N ILE A 217 0.69 -15.45 -3.12
CA ILE A 217 0.59 -16.52 -2.11
C ILE A 217 1.89 -16.65 -1.30
N GLY A 218 3.04 -16.67 -1.98
CA GLY A 218 4.35 -16.76 -1.32
C GLY A 218 4.64 -15.53 -0.45
N ALA A 219 4.37 -14.33 -0.97
CA ALA A 219 4.57 -13.07 -0.26
C ALA A 219 3.69 -12.99 0.98
N GLN A 220 2.40 -13.31 0.88
CA GLN A 220 1.48 -13.35 2.02
C GLN A 220 1.94 -14.39 3.06
N GLY A 221 2.35 -15.58 2.62
CA GLY A 221 2.84 -16.63 3.51
C GLY A 221 4.05 -16.18 4.35
N VAL A 222 5.03 -15.51 3.74
CA VAL A 222 6.20 -14.99 4.47
C VAL A 222 5.83 -13.77 5.30
N TYR A 223 5.14 -12.80 4.71
CA TYR A 223 4.88 -11.50 5.30
C TYR A 223 3.92 -11.58 6.50
N PHE A 224 2.86 -12.39 6.41
CA PHE A 224 1.94 -12.62 7.53
C PHE A 224 2.68 -13.16 8.76
N ASN A 225 3.48 -14.20 8.58
CA ASN A 225 4.22 -14.82 9.68
C ASN A 225 5.27 -13.87 10.26
N ALA A 226 5.99 -13.15 9.41
CA ALA A 226 6.95 -12.14 9.85
C ALA A 226 6.28 -11.02 10.65
N MET A 227 5.17 -10.47 10.16
CA MET A 227 4.40 -9.44 10.86
C MET A 227 3.81 -9.95 12.18
N PHE A 228 3.30 -11.18 12.21
CA PHE A 228 2.77 -11.79 13.44
C PHE A 228 3.84 -11.86 14.54
N VAL A 229 5.02 -12.41 14.22
CA VAL A 229 6.13 -12.50 15.18
C VAL A 229 6.65 -11.11 15.55
N ALA A 230 6.84 -10.22 14.57
CA ALA A 230 7.33 -8.86 14.81
C ALA A 230 6.38 -8.06 15.73
N TYR A 231 5.06 -8.21 15.56
CA TYR A 231 4.08 -7.48 16.36
C TYR A 231 4.03 -8.01 17.81
N LEU A 232 4.26 -9.31 18.03
CA LEU A 232 4.42 -9.86 19.37
C LEU A 232 5.67 -9.31 20.08
N ILE A 233 6.75 -9.06 19.34
CA ILE A 233 8.01 -8.53 19.88
C ILE A 233 7.92 -7.02 20.13
N SER A 234 7.46 -6.26 19.13
CA SER A 234 7.40 -4.80 19.19
C SER A 234 6.30 -4.22 18.28
N PRO A 235 5.09 -3.97 18.83
CA PRO A 235 4.02 -3.30 18.12
C PRO A 235 4.42 -1.92 17.60
N LYS A 236 5.21 -1.16 18.38
CA LYS A 236 5.68 0.18 18.00
C LYS A 236 6.51 0.17 16.72
N ILE A 237 7.43 -0.79 16.57
CA ILE A 237 8.25 -0.91 15.36
C ILE A 237 7.37 -1.33 14.17
N CYS A 238 6.40 -2.21 14.38
CA CYS A 238 5.45 -2.61 13.32
C CYS A 238 4.61 -1.43 12.84
N HIS A 239 4.01 -0.65 13.75
CA HIS A 239 3.27 0.55 13.38
C HIS A 239 4.16 1.55 12.66
N ARG A 240 5.41 1.73 13.11
CA ARG A 240 6.35 2.61 12.41
C ARG A 240 6.69 2.11 11.00
N PHE A 241 6.90 0.80 10.84
CA PHE A 241 7.18 0.17 9.56
C PHE A 241 6.05 0.37 8.57
N VAL A 242 4.80 0.12 8.98
CA VAL A 242 3.61 0.37 8.16
C VAL A 242 3.49 1.85 7.82
N GLY A 243 3.66 2.77 8.79
CA GLY A 243 3.62 4.21 8.47
C GLY A 243 4.62 4.62 7.38
N TYR A 244 5.82 4.02 7.34
CA TYR A 244 6.77 4.24 6.26
C TYR A 244 6.37 3.56 4.93
N LEU A 245 5.65 2.44 4.96
CA LEU A 245 5.04 1.87 3.74
C LEU A 245 4.00 2.83 3.17
N GLU A 246 3.19 3.44 4.02
CA GLU A 246 2.15 4.36 3.57
C GLU A 246 2.69 5.72 3.11
N GLU A 247 3.83 6.17 3.66
CA GLU A 247 4.59 7.25 3.02
C GLU A 247 4.92 6.89 1.56
N GLU A 248 5.47 5.70 1.34
CA GLU A 248 5.81 5.22 0.00
C GLU A 248 4.59 5.03 -0.90
N ALA A 249 3.43 4.65 -0.34
CA ALA A 249 2.15 4.55 -1.05
C ALA A 249 1.65 5.95 -1.49
N VAL A 250 1.58 6.93 -0.59
CA VAL A 250 1.21 8.32 -0.92
C VAL A 250 2.11 8.89 -2.01
N HIS A 251 3.42 8.65 -1.93
CA HIS A 251 4.38 9.04 -2.97
C HIS A 251 4.11 8.34 -4.31
N THR A 252 3.78 7.05 -4.27
CA THR A 252 3.50 6.23 -5.46
C THR A 252 2.22 6.70 -6.18
N TYR A 253 1.14 6.93 -5.43
CA TYR A 253 -0.11 7.43 -5.99
C TYR A 253 -0.02 8.87 -6.49
N THR A 254 0.72 9.73 -5.78
CA THR A 254 0.98 11.11 -6.24
C THR A 254 1.67 11.10 -7.61
N ARG A 255 2.72 10.28 -7.78
CA ARG A 255 3.36 10.13 -9.10
C ARG A 255 2.38 9.65 -10.18
N SER A 256 1.56 8.66 -9.86
CA SER A 256 0.62 8.11 -10.84
C SER A 256 -0.40 9.16 -11.30
N ILE A 257 -0.86 10.00 -10.37
CA ILE A 257 -1.71 11.16 -10.67
C ILE A 257 -0.97 12.18 -11.54
N GLU A 258 0.28 12.52 -11.22
CA GLU A 258 1.07 13.45 -12.04
C GLU A 258 1.32 12.93 -13.46
N GLU A 259 1.65 11.64 -13.62
CA GLU A 259 1.78 10.99 -14.93
C GLU A 259 0.46 11.02 -15.72
N LEU A 260 -0.66 10.80 -15.05
CA LEU A 260 -1.98 10.89 -15.64
C LEU A 260 -2.31 12.32 -16.12
N GLU A 261 -2.05 13.32 -15.28
CA GLU A 261 -2.32 14.73 -15.57
C GLU A 261 -1.43 15.29 -16.69
N ARG A 262 -0.21 14.76 -16.86
CA ARG A 262 0.65 15.07 -18.01
C ARG A 262 0.19 14.42 -19.31
N GLY A 263 -0.75 13.49 -19.27
CA GLY A 263 -1.21 12.72 -20.43
C GLY A 263 -0.30 11.54 -20.79
N ASP A 264 0.56 11.09 -19.87
CA ASP A 264 1.45 9.94 -20.08
C ASP A 264 0.67 8.59 -20.09
N LEU A 265 -0.59 8.60 -19.61
CA LEU A 265 -1.45 7.42 -19.40
C LEU A 265 -2.73 7.51 -20.25
N PRO A 266 -2.62 7.43 -21.60
CA PRO A 266 -3.71 7.76 -22.52
C PRO A 266 -4.96 6.90 -22.35
N LYS A 267 -4.86 5.66 -21.85
CA LYS A 267 -6.04 4.81 -21.61
C LYS A 267 -6.88 5.30 -20.43
N TRP A 268 -6.21 5.85 -19.41
CA TRP A 268 -6.86 6.38 -18.22
C TRP A 268 -7.34 7.81 -18.41
N SER A 269 -6.70 8.57 -19.31
CA SER A 269 -7.13 9.91 -19.71
C SER A 269 -8.25 9.89 -20.77
N ASP A 270 -8.62 8.74 -21.34
CA ASP A 270 -9.72 8.63 -22.31
C ASP A 270 -11.05 9.03 -21.65
N PRO A 271 -11.81 10.01 -22.18
CA PRO A 271 -13.11 10.41 -21.64
C PRO A 271 -14.14 9.27 -21.54
N LYS A 272 -13.94 8.17 -22.27
CA LYS A 272 -14.79 6.98 -22.22
C LYS A 272 -14.40 6.02 -21.09
N PHE A 273 -13.23 6.19 -20.49
CA PHE A 273 -12.82 5.41 -19.35
C PHE A 273 -13.68 5.78 -18.14
N GLN A 274 -14.19 4.76 -17.45
CA GLN A 274 -14.92 4.90 -16.21
C GLN A 274 -14.36 3.89 -15.23
N VAL A 275 -14.24 4.30 -13.97
CA VAL A 275 -13.76 3.42 -12.91
C VAL A 275 -14.78 2.33 -12.59
N PRO A 276 -14.35 1.18 -12.04
CA PRO A 276 -15.25 0.08 -11.72
C PRO A 276 -16.37 0.46 -10.73
N GLU A 277 -17.55 -0.14 -10.88
CA GLU A 277 -18.72 0.14 -10.02
C GLU A 277 -18.45 -0.13 -8.52
N ILE A 278 -17.58 -1.11 -8.20
CA ILE A 278 -17.15 -1.37 -6.82
C ILE A 278 -16.50 -0.13 -6.18
N ALA A 279 -15.74 0.64 -6.96
CA ALA A 279 -15.12 1.87 -6.49
C ALA A 279 -16.16 2.97 -6.27
N VAL A 280 -17.04 3.16 -7.26
CA VAL A 280 -18.12 4.14 -7.20
C VAL A 280 -18.99 3.92 -5.96
N SER A 281 -19.36 2.66 -5.72
CA SER A 281 -20.18 2.26 -4.58
C SER A 281 -19.45 2.39 -3.24
N TYR A 282 -18.18 2.01 -3.17
CA TYR A 282 -17.43 2.04 -1.91
C TYR A 282 -17.08 3.46 -1.46
N TRP A 283 -16.46 4.27 -2.34
CA TRP A 283 -16.07 5.65 -2.01
C TRP A 283 -17.21 6.66 -2.16
N GLY A 284 -18.37 6.25 -2.69
CA GLY A 284 -19.52 7.13 -2.90
C GLY A 284 -19.25 8.19 -3.98
N MET A 285 -18.59 7.81 -5.08
CA MET A 285 -18.09 8.76 -6.08
C MET A 285 -19.26 9.46 -6.82
N PRO A 286 -19.32 10.80 -6.80
CA PRO A 286 -20.41 11.55 -7.41
C PRO A 286 -20.40 11.41 -8.94
N GLU A 287 -21.57 11.58 -9.56
CA GLU A 287 -21.67 11.61 -11.02
C GLU A 287 -20.78 12.74 -11.60
N GLY A 288 -20.09 12.45 -12.70
CA GLY A 288 -19.11 13.37 -13.29
C GLY A 288 -17.69 13.28 -12.71
N HIS A 289 -17.51 12.69 -11.53
CA HIS A 289 -16.20 12.51 -10.87
C HIS A 289 -15.87 11.01 -10.71
N ARG A 290 -15.90 10.29 -11.83
CA ARG A 290 -15.68 8.82 -11.91
C ARG A 290 -14.54 8.46 -12.86
N THR A 291 -13.53 9.33 -12.90
CA THR A 291 -12.32 9.13 -13.71
C THR A 291 -11.26 8.35 -12.92
N MET A 292 -10.23 7.85 -13.61
CA MET A 292 -9.09 7.24 -12.93
C MET A 292 -8.41 8.21 -11.95
N ARG A 293 -8.36 9.51 -12.30
CA ARG A 293 -7.79 10.54 -11.46
C ARG A 293 -8.52 10.63 -10.13
N ASP A 294 -9.86 10.66 -10.17
CA ASP A 294 -10.69 10.74 -8.97
C ASP A 294 -10.47 9.53 -8.07
N LEU A 295 -10.45 8.32 -8.65
CA LEU A 295 -10.16 7.09 -7.90
C LEU A 295 -8.79 7.13 -7.23
N LEU A 296 -7.74 7.55 -7.94
CA LEU A 296 -6.40 7.64 -7.38
C LEU A 296 -6.32 8.69 -6.26
N LEU A 297 -7.12 9.75 -6.31
CA LEU A 297 -7.21 10.76 -5.25
C LEU A 297 -7.85 10.19 -3.97
N TYR A 298 -8.92 9.42 -4.09
CA TYR A 298 -9.54 8.71 -2.96
C TYR A 298 -8.56 7.74 -2.31
N ILE A 299 -7.95 6.86 -3.12
CA ILE A 299 -6.98 5.88 -2.62
C ILE A 299 -5.79 6.57 -1.94
N ARG A 300 -5.20 7.60 -2.57
CA ARG A 300 -4.10 8.37 -1.98
C ARG A 300 -4.47 8.99 -0.62
N ALA A 301 -5.72 9.42 -0.45
CA ALA A 301 -6.19 9.99 0.79
C ALA A 301 -6.37 8.93 1.89
N ASP A 302 -6.84 7.73 1.54
CA ASP A 302 -6.85 6.57 2.42
C ASP A 302 -5.42 6.26 2.91
N GLU A 303 -4.44 6.20 2.01
CA GLU A 303 -3.04 5.97 2.39
C GLU A 303 -2.47 7.05 3.30
N ALA A 304 -2.84 8.31 3.04
CA ALA A 304 -2.41 9.41 3.91
C ALA A 304 -3.00 9.29 5.31
N ASN A 305 -4.25 8.83 5.42
CA ASN A 305 -4.89 8.51 6.69
C ASN A 305 -4.17 7.36 7.39
N HIS A 306 -3.94 6.23 6.72
CA HIS A 306 -3.22 5.07 7.27
C HIS A 306 -1.82 5.46 7.76
N ARG A 307 -1.05 6.22 6.95
CA ARG A 307 0.25 6.81 7.33
C ARG A 307 0.17 7.57 8.65
N GLY A 308 -0.77 8.51 8.74
CA GLY A 308 -0.95 9.35 9.92
C GLY A 308 -1.36 8.55 11.15
N VAL A 309 -2.25 7.58 10.98
CA VAL A 309 -2.70 6.66 12.03
C VAL A 309 -1.50 5.87 12.54
N HIS A 310 -0.79 5.16 11.67
CA HIS A 310 0.30 4.27 12.04
C HIS A 310 1.49 5.01 12.67
N HIS A 311 1.87 6.17 12.16
CA HIS A 311 2.90 6.97 12.81
C HIS A 311 2.50 7.47 14.19
N THR A 312 1.23 7.79 14.40
CA THR A 312 0.69 8.20 15.70
C THR A 312 0.62 7.01 16.65
N LEU A 313 0.04 5.89 16.24
CA LEU A 313 -0.03 4.67 17.04
C LEU A 313 1.35 4.17 17.46
N GLY A 314 2.37 4.33 16.60
CA GLY A 314 3.77 4.03 16.95
C GLY A 314 4.35 4.88 18.09
N ASN A 315 3.78 6.07 18.36
CA ASN A 315 4.20 6.96 19.45
C ASN A 315 3.49 6.65 20.78
N LEU A 316 2.32 6.02 20.74
CA LEU A 316 1.48 5.79 21.92
C LEU A 316 1.98 4.64 22.80
N ASN A 317 1.57 4.67 24.07
CA ASN A 317 1.62 3.52 24.96
C ASN A 317 0.60 2.48 24.49
N GLN A 318 1.11 1.35 24.00
CA GLN A 318 0.32 0.29 23.37
C GLN A 318 -0.68 -0.39 24.32
N VAL A 319 -0.54 -0.19 25.63
CA VAL A 319 -1.35 -0.84 26.67
C VAL A 319 -2.39 0.10 27.26
N GLU A 320 -2.01 1.34 27.56
CA GLU A 320 -2.84 2.26 28.36
C GLU A 320 -3.51 3.35 27.51
N ASP A 321 -2.89 3.79 26.41
CA ASP A 321 -3.41 4.94 25.67
C ASP A 321 -4.61 4.54 24.79
N PRO A 322 -5.69 5.33 24.78
CA PRO A 322 -6.80 5.14 23.84
C PRO A 322 -6.38 5.52 22.42
N ASN A 323 -7.09 4.96 21.43
CA ASN A 323 -6.92 5.38 20.04
C ASN A 323 -7.48 6.80 19.85
N PRO A 324 -6.64 7.78 19.49
CA PRO A 324 -7.04 9.18 19.41
C PRO A 324 -7.98 9.50 18.25
N PHE A 325 -8.12 8.61 17.25
CA PHE A 325 -8.89 8.88 16.03
C PHE A 325 -10.37 8.51 16.16
N VAL A 326 -10.69 7.61 17.09
CA VAL A 326 -12.08 7.16 17.35
C VAL A 326 -12.58 7.58 18.74
N SER A 327 -11.76 8.33 19.49
CA SER A 327 -12.12 8.81 20.83
C SER A 327 -12.89 10.14 20.79
N ASP A 328 -13.77 10.32 21.78
CA ASP A 328 -14.39 11.61 22.06
C ASP A 328 -13.48 12.49 22.92
N TYR A 329 -13.27 13.73 22.47
CA TYR A 329 -12.43 14.68 23.19
C TYR A 329 -13.26 15.52 24.16
N LYS A 330 -12.62 15.95 25.25
CA LYS A 330 -13.26 16.82 26.25
C LYS A 330 -13.42 18.24 25.69
N GLY A 331 -14.59 18.81 25.90
CA GLY A 331 -14.96 20.14 25.39
C GLY A 331 -15.12 20.14 23.86
N ASP A 332 -15.04 21.32 23.25
CA ASP A 332 -15.21 21.48 21.80
C ASP A 332 -13.92 21.21 20.99
N LYS A 333 -13.01 20.39 21.53
CA LYS A 333 -11.77 20.06 20.83
C LYS A 333 -12.06 19.11 19.66
N PRO A 334 -11.66 19.46 18.42
CA PRO A 334 -11.86 18.57 17.28
C PRO A 334 -10.98 17.33 17.41
N ARG A 335 -11.46 16.20 16.86
CA ARG A 335 -10.64 15.00 16.72
C ARG A 335 -9.48 15.28 15.77
N PRO A 336 -8.28 14.70 16.01
CA PRO A 336 -7.16 14.84 15.10
C PRO A 336 -7.47 14.14 13.77
N VAL A 337 -7.20 14.83 12.66
CA VAL A 337 -7.32 14.27 11.31
C VAL A 337 -5.98 13.63 10.96
N ALA A 338 -5.94 12.30 10.83
CA ALA A 338 -4.67 11.59 10.64
C ALA A 338 -3.97 11.99 9.33
N ALA A 339 -4.73 12.09 8.23
CA ALA A 339 -4.20 12.42 6.91
C ALA A 339 -3.49 13.78 6.84
N SER A 340 -3.89 14.74 7.68
CA SER A 340 -3.36 16.11 7.66
C SER A 340 -1.94 16.23 8.22
N ARG A 341 -1.38 15.18 8.84
CA ARG A 341 -0.07 15.22 9.49
C ARG A 341 0.80 14.06 9.03
N PRO A 342 1.67 14.27 8.01
CA PRO A 342 2.51 13.22 7.48
C PRO A 342 3.40 12.51 8.51
N GLU A 343 3.89 13.23 9.52
CA GLU A 343 4.74 12.66 10.56
C GLU A 343 3.97 11.93 11.66
N GLY A 344 2.63 11.93 11.61
CA GLY A 344 1.76 11.54 12.73
C GLY A 344 1.83 12.52 13.91
N PHE A 345 0.90 12.35 14.84
CA PHE A 345 0.85 13.14 16.08
C PHE A 345 1.75 12.52 17.14
N GLU A 346 2.45 13.35 17.91
CA GLU A 346 3.18 12.90 19.09
C GLU A 346 2.20 12.57 20.23
N ARG A 347 2.61 11.70 21.15
CA ARG A 347 1.76 11.22 22.26
C ARG A 347 1.23 12.39 23.09
N GLU A 348 2.05 13.39 23.35
CA GLU A 348 1.72 14.58 24.16
C GLU A 348 0.60 15.42 23.54
N GLU A 349 0.47 15.39 22.21
CA GLU A 349 -0.49 16.21 21.46
C GLU A 349 -1.90 15.63 21.53
N VAL A 350 -2.01 14.30 21.61
CA VAL A 350 -3.29 13.59 21.59
C VAL A 350 -3.73 13.08 22.96
N ILE A 351 -2.78 12.74 23.85
CA ILE A 351 -3.09 12.27 25.22
C ILE A 351 -2.97 13.40 26.26
N GLY A 352 -2.10 14.39 26.01
CA GLY A 352 -1.82 15.50 26.91
C GLY A 352 -0.60 15.29 27.83
N LYS A 353 0.12 16.38 28.10
CA LYS A 353 1.38 16.38 28.89
C LYS A 353 1.19 15.95 30.35
N GLU A 354 0.04 16.25 30.95
CA GLU A 354 -0.21 15.97 32.37
C GLU A 354 -0.29 14.48 32.68
N VAL A 355 -0.89 13.68 31.78
CA VAL A 355 -0.98 12.22 31.92
C VAL A 355 0.42 11.62 31.90
N ILE A 356 1.26 12.12 30.99
CA ILE A 356 2.65 11.68 30.84
C ILE A 356 3.48 12.05 32.08
N GLY A 357 3.31 13.27 32.60
CA GLY A 357 3.98 13.70 33.82
C GLY A 357 3.64 12.83 35.03
N LYS A 358 2.37 12.44 35.19
CA LYS A 358 1.95 11.53 36.26
C LYS A 358 2.56 10.14 36.13
N GLU A 359 2.59 9.56 34.93
CA GLU A 359 3.24 8.26 34.69
C GLU A 359 4.74 8.30 34.99
N VAL A 360 5.45 9.37 34.62
CA VAL A 360 6.89 9.52 34.87
C VAL A 360 7.15 9.61 36.37
N ILE A 361 6.38 10.44 37.08
CA ILE A 361 6.50 10.56 38.55
C ILE A 361 6.22 9.22 39.23
N GLU A 362 5.18 8.49 38.82
CA GLU A 362 4.83 7.19 39.41
C GLU A 362 5.95 6.15 39.18
N LYS A 363 6.52 6.10 37.97
CA LYS A 363 7.66 5.23 37.67
C LYS A 363 8.92 5.61 38.44
N ASP A 364 9.19 6.90 38.62
CA ASP A 364 10.34 7.38 39.39
C ASP A 364 10.18 7.11 40.89
N VAL A 365 8.96 7.21 41.43
CA VAL A 365 8.64 6.87 42.83
C VAL A 365 8.82 5.37 43.05
N ILE A 366 8.27 4.52 42.17
CA ILE A 366 8.46 3.06 42.24
C ILE A 366 9.94 2.70 42.07
N GLY A 367 10.65 3.33 41.13
CA GLY A 367 12.08 3.12 40.92
C GLY A 367 12.93 3.46 42.16
N LYS A 368 12.59 4.55 42.86
CA LYS A 368 13.25 4.92 44.13
C LYS A 368 12.89 4.00 45.30
N GLU A 369 11.65 3.51 45.39
CA GLU A 369 11.27 2.53 46.41
C GLU A 369 11.93 1.15 46.20
N VAL A 370 12.10 0.73 44.94
CA VAL A 370 12.75 -0.55 44.60
C VAL A 370 14.26 -0.47 44.84
N LEU A 371 14.92 0.65 44.51
CA LEU A 371 16.33 0.86 44.85
C LEU A 371 16.55 1.10 46.35
N GLY A 372 15.60 1.72 47.05
CA GLY A 372 15.68 1.95 48.50
C GLY A 372 15.56 0.69 49.35
N LYS A 373 15.00 -0.40 48.80
CA LYS A 373 14.90 -1.71 49.48
C LYS A 373 16.06 -2.66 49.20
N GLN A 374 17.01 -2.31 48.32
CA GLN A 374 18.19 -3.14 48.01
C GLN A 374 19.47 -2.75 48.77
N VAL A 375 19.42 -1.79 49.70
CA VAL A 375 20.55 -1.41 50.56
C VAL A 375 20.15 -1.56 52.02
N SER A 376 19.93 -2.81 52.45
CA SER A 376 19.83 -3.18 53.87
C SER A 376 19.94 -4.71 54.03
N VAL A 377 21.11 -5.27 53.69
CA VAL A 377 21.65 -6.50 54.31
C VAL A 377 23.17 -6.36 54.38
#